data_AF-A0A660TV15-F1
#
_entry.id   AF-A0A660TV15-F1
#
_cell.length_a   1.000
_cell.length_b   1.000
_cell.length_c   1.000
_cell.angle_alpha   90.00
_cell.angle_beta   90.00
_cell.angle_gamma   90.00
#
_symmetry.space_group_name_H-M   'P 1'
#
loop_
_entity.id
_entity.type
_entity.pdbx_description
1 polymer ?
#
loop_
_entity_poly.entity_id
_entity_poly.type
_entity_poly.pdbx_seq_one_letter_code
_entity_poly.pdbx_strand_id
1 'polypeptide(L)'
;MKYTEREAVILAALLHDIGKLMQRAGENLKPEYKNLEGTYCPKNKYGRYTHIHLLYSAQFVKYFIRNDLVENLVLAHHLPDRYTKNTRIAKIITLADRLSSSEREESCEDSSTSKLSYKKTPLLWPFTMIKQSKEVSSFKCCKIQPMDYN
;
A
#
# COMPACT_ATOMS: atom_id res chain seq x y z
N MET A 1 -15.37 20.05 5.08
CA MET A 1 -15.04 20.40 3.68
C MET A 1 -15.56 19.27 2.80
N LYS A 2 -16.40 19.55 1.80
CA LYS A 2 -16.86 18.50 0.87
C LYS A 2 -15.87 18.42 -0.28
N TYR A 3 -15.12 17.33 -0.36
CA TYR A 3 -14.30 17.02 -1.53
C TYR A 3 -15.20 16.45 -2.62
N THR A 4 -14.92 16.81 -3.86
CA THR A 4 -15.40 16.07 -5.02
C THR A 4 -14.82 14.65 -5.02
N GLU A 5 -15.45 13.73 -5.74
CA GLU A 5 -14.93 12.38 -5.90
C GLU A 5 -13.51 12.38 -6.45
N ARG A 6 -13.24 13.19 -7.48
CA ARG A 6 -11.91 13.35 -8.09
C ARG A 6 -10.85 13.79 -7.09
N GLU A 7 -11.15 14.79 -6.27
CA GLU A 7 -10.22 15.27 -5.22
C GLU A 7 -9.96 14.19 -4.18
N ALA A 8 -10.98 13.42 -3.80
CA ALA A 8 -10.81 12.30 -2.88
C ALA A 8 -9.93 11.19 -3.47
N VAL A 9 -10.06 10.89 -4.77
CA VAL A 9 -9.17 9.93 -5.45
C VAL A 9 -7.72 10.42 -5.43
N ILE A 10 -7.49 11.68 -5.80
CA ILE A 10 -6.15 12.28 -5.83
C ILE A 10 -5.52 12.21 -4.43
N LEU A 11 -6.29 12.60 -3.42
CA LEU A 11 -5.79 12.63 -2.04
C LEU A 11 -5.56 11.23 -1.49
N ALA A 12 -6.45 10.28 -1.76
CA ALA A 12 -6.28 8.89 -1.35
C ALA A 12 -5.08 8.23 -2.06
N ALA A 13 -4.89 8.48 -3.36
CA ALA A 13 -3.72 7.99 -4.09
C ALA A 13 -2.42 8.56 -3.54
N LEU A 14 -2.40 9.83 -3.12
CA LEU A 14 -1.24 10.43 -2.48
C LEU A 14 -0.96 9.86 -1.08
N LEU A 15 -2.01 9.55 -0.31
CA LEU A 15 -1.91 9.19 1.11
C LEU A 15 -2.02 7.69 1.39
N HIS A 16 -2.24 6.83 0.39
CA HIS A 16 -2.49 5.40 0.60
C HIS A 16 -1.44 4.72 1.50
N ASP A 17 -0.18 5.13 1.36
CA ASP A 17 0.98 4.57 2.04
C ASP A 17 1.51 5.42 3.22
N ILE A 18 0.85 6.52 3.58
CA ILE A 18 1.32 7.43 4.64
C ILE A 18 1.50 6.72 5.99
N GLY A 19 0.70 5.67 6.23
CA GLY A 19 0.77 4.84 7.42
C GLY A 19 2.11 4.13 7.61
N LYS A 20 2.93 3.95 6.56
CA LYS A 20 4.30 3.43 6.69
C LYS A 20 5.17 4.33 7.57
N LEU A 21 4.99 5.65 7.50
CA LEU A 21 5.71 6.61 8.33
C LEU A 21 5.28 6.49 9.80
N MET A 22 3.98 6.53 10.07
CA MET A 22 3.45 6.40 11.43
C MET A 22 3.84 5.06 12.08
N GLN A 23 3.73 3.96 11.33
CA GLN A 23 4.12 2.64 11.79
C GLN A 23 5.62 2.56 12.14
N ARG A 24 6.48 3.25 11.37
CA ARG A 24 7.93 3.31 11.64
C ARG A 24 8.27 4.21 12.81
N ALA A 25 7.54 5.31 13.01
CA ALA A 25 7.67 6.19 14.16
C ALA A 25 7.21 5.55 15.48
N GLY A 26 6.53 4.39 15.42
CA GLY A 26 6.04 3.71 16.62
C GLY A 26 4.75 4.31 17.16
N GLU A 27 3.99 5.01 16.33
CA GLU A 27 2.67 5.54 16.69
C GLU A 27 1.73 4.43 17.14
N ASN A 28 0.82 4.76 18.06
CA ASN A 28 -0.16 3.81 18.57
C ASN A 28 -1.36 3.70 17.62
N LEU A 29 -1.62 2.49 17.13
CA LEU A 29 -2.86 2.21 16.40
C LEU A 29 -4.03 2.08 17.37
N LYS A 30 -5.08 2.86 17.15
CA LYS A 30 -6.27 2.84 18.00
C LYS A 30 -7.05 1.53 17.83
N PRO A 31 -7.76 1.06 18.89
CA PRO A 31 -8.50 -0.20 18.84
C PRO A 31 -9.50 -0.28 17.68
N GLU A 32 -10.16 0.83 17.35
CA GLU A 32 -11.12 0.93 16.23
C GLU A 32 -10.50 0.51 14.89
N TYR A 33 -9.25 0.90 14.61
CA TYR A 33 -8.54 0.50 13.40
C TYR A 33 -7.91 -0.89 13.52
N LYS A 34 -7.42 -1.26 14.70
CA LYS A 34 -6.85 -2.59 14.95
C LYS A 34 -7.86 -3.70 14.64
N ASN A 35 -9.13 -3.48 14.97
CA ASN A 35 -10.21 -4.43 14.70
C ASN A 35 -10.51 -4.64 13.21
N LEU A 36 -10.02 -3.75 12.33
CA LEU A 36 -10.20 -3.82 10.88
C LEU A 36 -9.14 -4.69 10.19
N GLU A 37 -8.15 -5.20 10.93
CA GLU A 37 -7.06 -6.03 10.42
C GLU A 37 -7.61 -7.23 9.63
N GLY A 38 -8.59 -7.94 10.18
CA GLY A 38 -9.20 -9.11 9.54
C GLY A 38 -9.96 -8.83 8.24
N THR A 39 -10.33 -7.58 8.01
CA THR A 39 -11.14 -7.18 6.85
C THR A 39 -10.28 -6.66 5.71
N TYR A 40 -9.31 -5.80 6.01
CA TYR A 40 -8.57 -5.04 5.00
C TYR A 40 -7.14 -5.51 4.79
N CYS A 41 -6.53 -6.22 5.77
CA CYS A 41 -5.16 -6.67 5.64
C CYS A 41 -5.09 -8.04 4.94
N PRO A 42 -4.33 -8.18 3.82
CA PRO A 42 -4.08 -9.49 3.22
C PRO A 42 -3.31 -10.42 4.17
N LYS A 43 -3.49 -11.73 4.01
CA LYS A 43 -2.69 -12.74 4.71
C LYS A 43 -1.53 -13.20 3.84
N ASN A 44 -0.37 -13.43 4.45
CA ASN A 44 0.72 -14.13 3.78
C ASN A 44 0.47 -15.66 3.75
N LYS A 45 1.39 -16.40 3.13
CA LYS A 45 1.36 -17.87 3.06
C LYS A 45 1.31 -18.61 4.41
N TYR A 46 1.65 -17.91 5.51
CA TYR A 46 1.60 -18.43 6.88
C TYR A 46 0.33 -18.01 7.64
N GLY A 47 -0.67 -17.43 6.94
CA GLY A 47 -1.93 -16.99 7.53
C GLY A 47 -1.83 -15.72 8.40
N ARG A 48 -0.69 -15.03 8.41
CA ARG A 48 -0.48 -13.81 9.19
C ARG A 48 -0.88 -12.59 8.38
N TYR A 49 -1.55 -11.64 9.02
CA TYR A 49 -1.89 -10.36 8.39
C TYR A 49 -0.64 -9.55 8.04
N THR A 50 -0.71 -8.91 6.87
CA THR A 50 0.33 -8.10 6.25
C THR A 50 -0.22 -6.73 5.90
N HIS A 51 0.63 -5.79 5.44
CA HIS A 51 0.19 -4.44 5.07
C HIS A 51 -0.53 -3.70 6.20
N ILE A 52 -0.06 -3.87 7.45
CA ILE A 52 -0.67 -3.20 8.62
C ILE A 52 -0.67 -1.68 8.49
N HIS A 53 0.22 -1.11 7.66
CA HIS A 53 0.24 0.33 7.36
C HIS A 53 -1.09 0.85 6.81
N LEU A 54 -1.93 0.01 6.18
CA LEU A 54 -3.29 0.37 5.74
C LEU A 54 -4.09 1.01 6.89
N LEU A 55 -4.04 0.37 8.05
CA LEU A 55 -4.78 0.78 9.25
C LEU A 55 -4.25 2.12 9.79
N TYR A 56 -2.94 2.32 9.70
CA TYR A 56 -2.30 3.59 10.08
C TYR A 56 -2.63 4.72 9.09
N SER A 57 -2.68 4.45 7.78
CA SER A 57 -3.10 5.43 6.78
C SER A 57 -4.52 5.90 7.03
N ALA A 58 -5.43 4.97 7.34
CA ALA A 58 -6.82 5.28 7.69
C ALA A 58 -6.92 6.14 8.94
N GLN A 59 -6.20 5.74 10.00
CA GLN A 59 -6.09 6.51 11.23
C GLN A 59 -5.58 7.94 10.94
N PHE A 60 -4.51 8.08 10.15
CA PHE A 60 -3.99 9.39 9.75
C PHE A 60 -5.08 10.25 9.09
N VAL A 61 -5.76 9.70 8.10
CA VAL A 61 -6.82 10.41 7.37
C VAL A 61 -7.93 10.82 8.32
N LYS A 62 -8.35 9.96 9.26
CA LYS A 62 -9.38 10.32 10.24
C LYS A 62 -9.02 11.52 11.09
N TYR A 63 -7.80 11.54 11.64
CA TYR A 63 -7.39 12.58 12.59
C TYR A 63 -7.07 13.91 11.90
N PHE A 64 -6.38 13.86 10.75
CA PHE A 64 -5.82 15.05 10.10
C PHE A 64 -6.63 15.55 8.90
N ILE A 65 -7.21 14.65 8.10
CA ILE A 65 -7.93 15.00 6.86
C ILE A 65 -9.45 15.06 7.08
N ARG A 66 -9.97 14.21 7.98
CA ARG A 66 -11.38 14.12 8.38
C ARG A 66 -12.32 13.91 7.19
N ASN A 67 -12.01 12.94 6.35
CA ASN A 67 -12.84 12.57 5.21
C ASN A 67 -13.01 11.05 5.09
N ASP A 68 -14.26 10.59 5.24
CA ASP A 68 -14.59 9.17 5.24
C ASP A 68 -14.35 8.50 3.87
N LEU A 69 -14.53 9.23 2.75
CA LEU A 69 -14.28 8.66 1.41
C LEU A 69 -12.78 8.36 1.25
N VAL A 70 -11.91 9.32 1.56
CA VAL A 70 -10.45 9.13 1.52
C VAL A 70 -10.03 8.03 2.50
N GLU A 71 -10.60 8.01 3.71
CA GLU A 71 -10.28 7.01 4.73
C GLU A 71 -10.58 5.58 4.25
N ASN A 72 -11.74 5.37 3.62
CA ASN A 72 -12.10 4.07 3.08
C ASN A 72 -11.25 3.69 1.86
N LEU A 73 -10.91 4.65 1.00
CA LEU A 73 -10.06 4.40 -0.17
C LEU A 73 -8.65 3.99 0.24
N VAL A 74 -8.05 4.64 1.24
CA VAL A 74 -6.71 4.23 1.73
C VAL A 74 -6.75 2.87 2.43
N LEU A 75 -7.84 2.50 3.13
CA LEU A 75 -8.00 1.17 3.72
C LEU A 75 -8.06 0.06 2.68
N ALA A 76 -8.79 0.30 1.59
CA ALA A 76 -9.13 -0.74 0.62
C ALA A 76 -8.09 -0.92 -0.49
N HIS A 77 -7.03 -0.11 -0.57
CA HIS A 77 -6.19 -0.08 -1.77
C HIS A 77 -5.39 -1.37 -2.05
N HIS A 78 -5.27 -2.33 -1.12
CA HIS A 78 -4.76 -3.68 -1.42
C HIS A 78 -5.86 -4.72 -1.69
N LEU A 79 -7.07 -4.51 -1.15
CA LEU A 79 -8.24 -5.37 -1.29
C LEU A 79 -9.45 -4.52 -1.71
N PRO A 80 -9.49 -4.04 -2.97
CA PRO A 80 -10.47 -3.02 -3.39
C PRO A 80 -11.92 -3.50 -3.29
N ASP A 81 -12.16 -4.81 -3.38
CA ASP A 81 -13.51 -5.40 -3.26
C ASP A 81 -14.10 -5.28 -1.83
N ARG A 82 -13.28 -4.93 -0.84
CA ARG A 82 -13.75 -4.64 0.53
C ARG A 82 -14.50 -3.31 0.61
N TYR A 83 -14.28 -2.40 -0.35
CA TYR A 83 -15.00 -1.13 -0.41
C TYR A 83 -16.16 -1.18 -1.40
N THR A 84 -17.25 -1.81 -0.98
CA THR A 84 -18.44 -2.06 -1.83
C THR A 84 -19.14 -0.80 -2.33
N LYS A 85 -18.95 0.36 -1.68
CA LYS A 85 -19.57 1.63 -2.09
C LYS A 85 -18.95 2.22 -3.35
N ASN A 86 -17.65 2.04 -3.57
CA ASN A 86 -16.96 2.61 -4.74
C ASN A 86 -15.77 1.74 -5.18
N THR A 87 -16.05 0.47 -5.47
CA THR A 87 -15.05 -0.52 -5.87
C THR A 87 -14.22 -0.08 -7.07
N ARG A 88 -14.82 0.62 -8.04
CA ARG A 88 -14.13 1.07 -9.26
C ARG A 88 -12.95 1.99 -8.93
N ILE A 89 -13.15 2.97 -8.05
CA ILE A 89 -12.09 3.92 -7.69
C ILE A 89 -11.03 3.25 -6.82
N ALA A 90 -11.43 2.37 -5.90
CA ALA A 90 -10.48 1.59 -5.13
C ALA A 90 -9.56 0.77 -6.05
N LYS A 91 -10.12 0.12 -7.10
CA LYS A 91 -9.35 -0.61 -8.13
C LYS A 91 -8.37 0.29 -8.88
N ILE A 92 -8.76 1.54 -9.22
CA ILE A 92 -7.84 2.50 -9.85
C ILE A 92 -6.61 2.76 -8.97
N ILE A 93 -6.82 3.00 -7.67
CA ILE A 93 -5.71 3.25 -6.74
C ILE A 93 -4.83 2.00 -6.61
N THR A 94 -5.43 0.81 -6.47
CA THR A 94 -4.68 -0.46 -6.44
C THR A 94 -3.85 -0.68 -7.71
N LEU A 95 -4.41 -0.38 -8.88
CA LEU A 95 -3.69 -0.52 -10.15
C LEU A 95 -2.52 0.47 -10.22
N ALA A 96 -2.73 1.73 -9.85
CA ALA A 96 -1.69 2.75 -9.84
C ALA A 96 -0.53 2.39 -8.90
N ASP A 97 -0.83 1.89 -7.69
CA ASP A 97 0.17 1.43 -6.73
C ASP A 97 1.03 0.28 -7.32
N ARG A 98 0.37 -0.75 -7.89
CA ARG A 98 1.07 -1.88 -8.53
C ARG A 98 1.96 -1.43 -9.69
N LEU A 99 1.46 -0.53 -10.55
CA LEU A 99 2.22 0.00 -11.68
C LEU A 99 3.44 0.81 -11.21
N SER A 100 3.31 1.60 -10.14
CA SER A 100 4.41 2.36 -9.56
C SER A 100 5.48 1.49 -8.87
N SER A 101 5.15 0.22 -8.62
CA SER A 101 6.00 -0.75 -7.93
C SER A 101 6.69 -1.74 -8.86
N SER A 102 6.34 -1.75 -10.15
CA SER A 102 6.67 -2.82 -11.10
C SER A 102 8.16 -3.00 -11.42
N GLU A 103 9.01 -2.00 -11.15
CA GLU A 103 10.44 -2.06 -11.49
C GLU A 103 11.32 -2.62 -10.36
N ARG A 104 10.73 -3.06 -9.24
CA ARG A 104 11.47 -3.63 -8.11
C ARG A 104 11.79 -5.12 -8.37
N GLU A 105 13.02 -5.54 -8.10
CA GLU A 105 13.33 -6.97 -7.97
C GLU A 105 12.48 -7.57 -6.84
N GLU A 106 12.00 -8.80 -7.03
CA GLU A 106 11.27 -9.52 -5.98
C GLU A 106 12.17 -9.68 -4.75
N SER A 107 11.98 -8.82 -3.75
CA SER A 107 12.54 -9.05 -2.43
C SER A 107 11.79 -10.22 -1.82
N CYS A 108 12.51 -11.28 -1.44
CA CYS A 108 11.97 -12.40 -0.69
C CYS A 108 11.55 -11.93 0.72
N GLU A 109 10.42 -11.25 0.86
CA GLU A 109 9.84 -10.82 2.15
C GLU A 109 9.28 -12.00 2.97
N ASP A 110 9.43 -13.21 2.45
CA ASP A 110 8.61 -14.37 2.74
C ASP A 110 9.23 -15.33 3.77
N SER A 111 10.19 -14.86 4.56
CA SER A 111 10.76 -15.59 5.70
C SER A 111 10.32 -14.96 7.01
N SER A 112 9.91 -15.78 7.97
CA SER A 112 9.46 -15.40 9.32
C SER A 112 10.47 -14.54 10.12
N THR A 113 11.70 -14.42 9.63
CA THR A 113 12.82 -13.62 10.17
C THR A 113 12.88 -12.19 9.59
N SER A 114 12.13 -11.86 8.54
CA SER A 114 12.24 -10.61 7.77
C SER A 114 11.45 -9.41 8.32
N LYS A 115 10.58 -9.60 9.34
CA LYS A 115 9.76 -8.51 9.93
C LYS A 115 10.57 -7.31 10.45
N LEU A 116 11.87 -7.48 10.66
CA LEU A 116 12.80 -6.43 11.06
C LEU A 116 13.56 -5.80 9.89
N SER A 117 13.58 -6.42 8.70
CA SER A 117 14.39 -5.97 7.56
C SER A 117 13.92 -4.63 6.99
N TYR A 118 12.61 -4.45 6.80
CA TYR A 118 12.07 -3.20 6.23
C TYR A 118 12.16 -2.00 7.19
N LYS A 119 12.31 -2.24 8.50
CA LYS A 119 12.60 -1.19 9.50
C LYS A 119 14.09 -0.83 9.53
N LYS A 120 14.95 -1.72 9.05
CA LYS A 120 16.41 -1.61 9.14
C LYS A 120 17.07 -1.15 7.84
N THR A 121 16.42 -1.35 6.70
CA THR A 121 16.96 -0.99 5.39
C THR A 121 16.56 0.46 5.07
N PRO A 122 17.50 1.41 5.03
CA PRO A 122 17.20 2.77 4.62
C PRO A 122 16.86 2.83 3.12
N LEU A 123 16.36 3.97 2.66
CA LEU A 123 16.22 4.21 1.23
C LEU A 123 17.61 4.12 0.58
N LEU A 124 17.77 3.21 -0.38
CA LEU A 124 18.99 3.07 -1.15
C LEU A 124 19.09 4.21 -2.16
N TRP A 125 20.30 4.67 -2.41
CA TRP A 125 20.53 5.72 -3.39
C TRP A 125 20.38 5.14 -4.81
N PRO A 126 19.63 5.77 -5.73
CA PRO A 126 19.34 5.16 -7.04
C PRO A 126 20.59 4.71 -7.82
N PHE A 127 21.70 5.45 -7.67
CA PHE A 127 22.97 5.13 -8.33
C PHE A 127 23.64 3.85 -7.81
N THR A 128 23.29 3.33 -6.62
CA THR A 128 23.81 2.04 -6.16
C THR A 128 23.28 0.87 -6.97
N MET A 129 22.15 1.05 -7.66
CA MET A 129 21.51 0.00 -8.48
C MET A 129 21.97 0.04 -9.94
N ILE A 130 22.64 1.12 -10.36
CA ILE A 130 23.13 1.26 -11.73
C ILE A 130 24.45 0.51 -11.85
N LYS A 131 24.43 -0.62 -12.56
CA LYS A 131 25.64 -1.33 -12.99
C LYS A 131 25.96 -0.92 -14.42
N GLN A 132 27.20 -0.51 -14.66
CA GLN A 132 27.67 -0.24 -16.02
C GLN A 132 27.94 -1.58 -16.71
N SER A 133 26.93 -2.17 -17.36
CA SER A 133 27.11 -3.35 -18.22
C SER A 133 27.38 -2.89 -19.66
N LYS A 134 28.33 -3.55 -20.35
CA LYS A 134 28.52 -3.40 -21.80
C LYS A 134 27.49 -4.19 -22.62
N GLU A 135 26.64 -4.98 -21.96
CA GLU A 135 25.59 -5.78 -22.57
C GLU A 135 24.21 -5.30 -22.15
N VAL A 136 23.28 -5.26 -23.12
CA VAL A 136 21.88 -4.86 -22.95
C VAL A 136 21.17 -5.98 -22.18
N SER A 137 20.92 -5.79 -20.89
CA SER A 137 20.12 -6.71 -20.09
C SER A 137 18.65 -6.63 -20.52
N SER A 138 18.04 -7.77 -20.86
CA SER A 138 16.61 -7.86 -21.13
C SER A 138 15.80 -7.42 -19.90
N PHE A 139 14.98 -6.38 -20.02
CA PHE A 139 14.11 -5.92 -18.95
C PHE A 139 13.10 -7.02 -18.58
N LYS A 140 13.11 -7.45 -17.32
CA LYS A 140 12.12 -8.40 -16.79
C LYS A 140 10.84 -7.62 -16.51
N CYS A 141 9.93 -7.59 -17.48
CA CYS A 141 8.63 -6.94 -17.31
C CYS A 141 7.79 -7.73 -16.29
N CYS A 142 7.30 -7.06 -15.24
CA CYS A 142 6.46 -7.70 -14.23
C CYS A 142 5.09 -8.01 -14.85
N LYS A 143 4.63 -9.27 -14.79
CA LYS A 143 3.32 -9.65 -15.31
C LYS A 143 2.25 -9.00 -14.44
N ILE A 144 1.52 -8.03 -14.98
CA ILE A 144 0.36 -7.43 -14.30
C ILE A 144 -0.68 -8.54 -14.12
N GLN A 145 -1.00 -8.86 -12.87
CA GLN A 145 -2.10 -9.78 -12.58
C GLN A 145 -3.42 -9.11 -12.97
N PRO A 146 -4.29 -9.78 -13.76
CA PRO A 146 -5.59 -9.23 -14.10
C PRO A 146 -6.39 -8.94 -12.83
N MET A 147 -7.08 -7.80 -12.80
CA MET A 147 -8.14 -7.55 -11.83
C MET A 147 -9.47 -7.86 -12.51
N ASP A 148 -10.33 -8.64 -11.85
CA ASP A 148 -11.67 -8.88 -12.34
C ASP A 148 -12.49 -7.58 -12.28
N TYR A 149 -13.11 -7.19 -13.38
CA TYR A 149 -13.92 -5.96 -13.50
C TYR A 149 -15.42 -6.20 -13.35
N ASN A 150 -15.81 -7.39 -12.86
CA ASN A 150 -17.21 -7.77 -12.62
C ASN A 150 -17.93 -6.76 -11.72
#